data_AF-A0A0G1DAK9-F1
#
_entry.id   AF-A0A0G1DAK9-F1
#
_cell.length_a   1.000
_cell.length_b   1.000
_cell.length_c   1.000
_cell.angle_alpha   90.00
_cell.angle_beta   90.00
_cell.angle_gamma   90.00
#
_symmetry.space_group_name_H-M   'P 1'
#
loop_
_entity.id
_entity.type
_entity.pdbx_description
1 polymer ?
#
loop_
_entity_poly.entity_id
_entity_poly.type
_entity_poly.pdbx_seq_one_letter_code
_entity_poly.pdbx_strand_id
1 'polypeptide(L)'
;MDNDVREWLSEFANGDARQAIGLIESTHSLYKSLTIENFKSAIQNKFLRFDKAGEEHYNTISALIKSMRASNPDAALYYLGRLIDSGEDPLFIARRLVIFSSEDIGVAQPTALVVANAVFQACNTIGYPECAINLAHGVVYLSNSPKNRSAYDGLRAAQADVSRFGNLPIPLSLRNATTKLMKNLGYGSDYEMYSEADLLPEKLLGKKYFQKK
;
A
#
# COMPACT_ATOMS: atom_id res chain seq x y z
N MET A 1 -17.21 -25.31 -29.22
CA MET A 1 -16.02 -25.70 -28.45
C MET A 1 -16.10 -27.20 -28.28
N ASP A 2 -15.08 -27.90 -28.74
CA ASP A 2 -15.06 -29.35 -28.86
C ASP A 2 -15.11 -30.05 -27.48
N ASN A 3 -15.52 -31.32 -27.45
CA ASN A 3 -15.64 -32.06 -26.18
C ASN A 3 -14.28 -32.23 -25.49
N ASP A 4 -13.23 -32.56 -26.24
CA ASP A 4 -11.87 -32.72 -25.73
C ASP A 4 -11.32 -31.41 -25.13
N VAL A 5 -11.70 -30.26 -25.71
CA VAL A 5 -11.33 -28.93 -25.18
C VAL A 5 -12.02 -28.64 -23.85
N ARG A 6 -13.29 -29.04 -23.71
CA ARG A 6 -14.07 -28.85 -22.48
C ARG A 6 -13.55 -29.73 -21.35
N GLU A 7 -13.20 -30.96 -21.66
CA GLU A 7 -12.67 -31.92 -20.69
C GLU A 7 -11.29 -31.45 -20.19
N TRP A 8 -10.41 -31.07 -21.12
CA TRP A 8 -9.10 -30.50 -20.78
C TRP A 8 -9.20 -29.20 -19.95
N LEU A 9 -10.13 -28.30 -20.29
CA LEU A 9 -10.39 -27.08 -19.48
C LEU A 9 -10.94 -27.40 -18.09
N SER A 10 -11.77 -28.45 -17.97
CA SER A 10 -12.33 -28.86 -16.67
C SER A 10 -11.25 -29.43 -15.77
N GLU A 11 -10.33 -30.23 -16.32
CA GLU A 11 -9.14 -30.71 -15.63
C GLU A 11 -8.23 -29.56 -15.22
N PHE A 12 -7.96 -28.61 -16.14
CA PHE A 12 -7.14 -27.44 -15.86
C PHE A 12 -7.73 -26.57 -14.74
N ALA A 13 -9.04 -26.32 -14.77
CA ALA A 13 -9.72 -25.45 -13.81
C ALA A 13 -9.88 -26.09 -12.43
N ASN A 14 -9.80 -27.42 -12.34
CA ASN A 14 -9.88 -28.20 -11.09
C ASN A 14 -11.01 -27.73 -10.14
N GLY A 15 -12.18 -27.40 -10.71
CA GLY A 15 -13.36 -26.94 -9.98
C GLY A 15 -13.49 -25.42 -9.75
N ASP A 16 -12.51 -24.58 -10.13
CA ASP A 16 -12.69 -23.11 -10.11
C ASP A 16 -13.11 -22.58 -11.50
N ALA A 17 -14.41 -22.34 -11.65
CA ALA A 17 -14.98 -21.83 -12.89
C ALA A 17 -14.40 -20.47 -13.33
N ARG A 18 -13.90 -19.63 -12.41
CA ARG A 18 -13.29 -18.33 -12.77
C ARG A 18 -11.98 -18.52 -13.52
N GLN A 19 -11.20 -19.55 -13.18
CA GLN A 19 -9.95 -19.84 -13.89
C GLN A 19 -10.22 -20.31 -15.33
N ALA A 20 -11.24 -21.15 -15.52
CA ALA A 20 -11.68 -21.57 -16.85
C ALA A 20 -12.11 -20.36 -17.70
N ILE A 21 -12.97 -19.50 -17.16
CA ILE A 21 -13.47 -18.31 -17.86
C ILE A 21 -12.32 -17.36 -18.23
N GLY A 22 -11.44 -17.04 -17.28
CA GLY A 22 -10.32 -16.15 -17.53
C GLY A 22 -9.35 -16.69 -18.59
N LEU A 23 -9.13 -18.01 -18.63
CA LEU A 23 -8.32 -18.63 -19.66
C LEU A 23 -9.01 -18.62 -21.04
N ILE A 24 -10.32 -18.86 -21.10
CA ILE A 24 -11.14 -18.75 -22.31
C ILE A 24 -11.07 -17.33 -22.87
N GLU A 25 -11.30 -16.31 -22.05
CA GLU A 25 -11.27 -14.91 -22.46
C GLU A 25 -9.88 -14.51 -22.96
N SER A 26 -8.82 -14.88 -22.23
CA SER A 26 -7.43 -14.58 -22.62
C SER A 26 -7.07 -15.24 -23.95
N THR A 27 -7.43 -16.52 -24.12
CA THR A 27 -7.12 -17.30 -25.34
C THR A 27 -7.90 -16.78 -26.53
N HIS A 28 -9.20 -16.47 -26.33
CA HIS A 28 -10.02 -15.88 -27.37
C HIS A 28 -9.53 -14.50 -27.79
N SER A 29 -9.09 -13.68 -26.83
CA SER A 29 -8.53 -12.35 -27.09
C SER A 29 -7.29 -12.44 -27.99
N LEU A 30 -6.35 -13.32 -27.65
CA LEU A 30 -5.05 -13.49 -28.32
C LEU A 30 -5.14 -14.18 -29.68
N TYR A 31 -5.87 -15.30 -29.77
CA TYR A 31 -5.79 -16.21 -30.92
C TYR A 31 -7.09 -16.32 -31.72
N LYS A 32 -8.18 -15.70 -31.25
CA LYS A 32 -9.54 -15.73 -31.84
C LYS A 32 -10.16 -17.13 -31.99
N SER A 33 -9.42 -18.18 -31.62
CA SER A 33 -9.79 -19.59 -31.75
C SER A 33 -9.41 -20.35 -30.49
N LEU A 34 -10.34 -21.17 -29.99
CA LEU A 34 -10.26 -21.86 -28.71
C LEU A 34 -9.86 -23.33 -28.90
N THR A 35 -8.63 -23.55 -29.34
CA THR A 35 -8.03 -24.89 -29.50
C THR A 35 -7.14 -25.21 -28.29
N ILE A 36 -6.93 -26.50 -28.00
CA ILE A 36 -6.04 -26.94 -26.90
C ILE A 36 -4.63 -26.35 -27.07
N GLU A 37 -4.12 -26.26 -28.30
CA GLU A 37 -2.83 -25.64 -28.59
C GLU A 37 -2.81 -24.16 -28.23
N ASN A 38 -3.83 -23.40 -28.64
CA ASN A 38 -3.92 -21.99 -28.29
C ASN A 38 -4.12 -21.76 -26.80
N PHE A 39 -4.84 -22.66 -26.11
CA PHE A 39 -4.92 -22.64 -24.65
C PHE A 39 -3.56 -22.88 -24.01
N LYS A 40 -2.80 -23.89 -24.47
CA LYS A 40 -1.45 -24.14 -23.99
C LYS A 40 -0.50 -22.98 -24.30
N SER A 41 -0.61 -22.34 -25.46
CA SER A 41 0.16 -21.15 -25.82
C SER A 41 -0.26 -19.92 -25.03
N ALA A 42 -1.56 -19.73 -24.75
CA ALA A 42 -2.07 -18.66 -23.89
C ALA A 42 -1.60 -18.86 -22.45
N ILE A 43 -1.63 -20.10 -21.96
CA ILE A 43 -1.03 -20.50 -20.70
C ILE A 43 0.46 -20.19 -20.71
N GLN A 44 1.24 -20.65 -21.68
CA GLN A 44 2.69 -20.36 -21.73
C GLN A 44 2.99 -18.87 -21.81
N ASN A 45 2.20 -18.07 -22.53
CA ASN A 45 2.37 -16.62 -22.61
C ASN A 45 2.00 -15.95 -21.26
N LYS A 46 0.92 -16.42 -20.63
CA LYS A 46 0.52 -16.02 -19.28
C LYS A 46 1.55 -16.46 -18.24
N PHE A 47 2.09 -17.67 -18.33
CA PHE A 47 3.14 -18.24 -17.47
C PHE A 47 4.50 -17.57 -17.73
N LEU A 48 4.84 -17.08 -18.93
CA LEU A 48 6.02 -16.22 -19.12
C LEU A 48 5.82 -14.82 -18.50
N ARG A 49 4.56 -14.35 -18.41
CA ARG A 49 4.20 -13.16 -17.61
C ARG A 49 4.09 -13.46 -16.11
N PHE A 50 3.75 -14.70 -15.71
CA PHE A 50 3.51 -15.16 -14.32
C PHE A 50 4.74 -15.80 -13.63
N ASP A 51 5.68 -16.38 -14.35
CA ASP A 51 6.96 -16.89 -13.85
C ASP A 51 7.91 -15.72 -13.50
N LYS A 52 7.52 -14.51 -13.93
CA LYS A 52 7.98 -13.21 -13.42
C LYS A 52 7.22 -12.72 -12.16
N ALA A 53 6.10 -13.32 -11.76
CA ALA A 53 5.18 -12.75 -10.76
C ALA A 53 5.66 -12.80 -9.31
N GLY A 54 6.73 -13.52 -9.00
CA GLY A 54 7.38 -13.40 -7.69
C GLY A 54 8.27 -12.16 -7.66
N GLU A 55 9.44 -12.25 -8.30
CA GLU A 55 10.48 -11.24 -8.19
C GLU A 55 10.18 -9.95 -8.97
N GLU A 56 9.72 -10.04 -10.22
CA GLU A 56 9.48 -8.84 -11.05
C GLU A 56 8.29 -8.02 -10.56
N HIS A 57 7.29 -8.65 -9.95
CA HIS A 57 6.20 -7.93 -9.25
C HIS A 57 6.78 -7.00 -8.19
N TYR A 58 7.58 -7.55 -7.26
CA TYR A 58 8.21 -6.78 -6.18
C TYR A 58 9.18 -5.75 -6.73
N ASN A 59 9.97 -6.10 -7.74
CA ASN A 59 10.92 -5.17 -8.36
C ASN A 59 10.19 -3.99 -9.02
N THR A 60 9.12 -4.26 -9.77
CA THR A 60 8.39 -3.23 -10.52
C THR A 60 7.63 -2.28 -9.59
N ILE A 61 6.92 -2.80 -8.58
CA ILE A 61 6.24 -1.93 -7.60
C ILE A 61 7.24 -1.15 -6.74
N SER A 62 8.38 -1.75 -6.41
CA SER A 62 9.46 -1.06 -5.70
C SER A 62 10.07 0.05 -6.54
N ALA A 63 10.24 -0.18 -7.84
CA ALA A 63 10.72 0.82 -8.79
C ALA A 63 9.74 1.99 -8.93
N LEU A 64 8.43 1.72 -9.06
CA LEU A 64 7.38 2.76 -9.04
C LEU A 64 7.54 3.67 -7.81
N ILE A 65 7.60 3.07 -6.62
CA ILE A 65 7.67 3.82 -5.35
C ILE A 65 8.97 4.62 -5.23
N LYS A 66 10.11 4.05 -5.65
CA LYS A 66 11.39 4.76 -5.65
C LYS A 66 11.40 5.92 -6.64
N SER A 67 10.81 5.76 -7.83
CA SER A 67 10.67 6.84 -8.81
C SER A 67 9.82 7.99 -8.27
N MET A 68 8.69 7.69 -7.63
CA MET A 68 7.85 8.70 -6.98
C MET A 68 8.59 9.40 -5.84
N ARG A 69 9.35 8.67 -5.02
CA ARG A 69 10.18 9.22 -3.94
C ARG A 69 11.24 10.19 -4.45
N ALA A 70 11.85 9.87 -5.58
CA ALA A 70 12.81 10.72 -6.27
C ALA A 70 12.17 11.88 -7.04
N SER A 71 10.84 12.06 -6.93
CA SER A 71 10.08 13.06 -7.68
C SER A 71 10.27 12.96 -9.19
N ASN A 72 10.37 11.74 -9.72
CA ASN A 72 10.49 11.46 -11.16
C ASN A 72 9.17 10.86 -11.69
N PRO A 73 8.24 11.69 -12.18
CA PRO A 73 6.92 11.23 -12.64
C PRO A 73 6.98 10.39 -13.90
N ASP A 74 7.94 10.64 -14.81
CA ASP A 74 8.06 9.90 -16.07
C ASP A 74 8.46 8.44 -15.83
N ALA A 75 9.49 8.23 -14.99
CA ALA A 75 9.90 6.88 -14.58
C ALA A 75 8.78 6.19 -13.79
N ALA A 76 8.06 6.92 -12.94
CA ALA A 76 6.94 6.36 -12.18
C ALA A 76 5.80 5.91 -13.12
N LEU A 77 5.42 6.71 -14.12
CA LEU A 77 4.42 6.33 -15.12
C LEU A 77 4.86 5.11 -15.95
N TYR A 78 6.15 5.00 -16.29
CA TYR A 78 6.66 3.82 -16.97
C TYR A 78 6.49 2.53 -16.15
N TYR A 79 6.87 2.55 -14.87
CA TYR A 79 6.69 1.38 -13.99
C TYR A 79 5.22 1.10 -13.69
N LEU A 80 4.37 2.12 -13.60
CA LEU A 80 2.92 1.94 -13.55
C LEU A 80 2.40 1.21 -14.80
N GLY A 81 2.82 1.63 -15.99
CA GLY A 81 2.45 0.99 -17.25
C GLY A 81 2.86 -0.49 -17.29
N ARG A 82 4.07 -0.82 -16.79
CA ARG A 82 4.53 -2.20 -16.65
C ARG A 82 3.63 -3.03 -15.73
N LEU A 83 3.21 -2.48 -14.59
CA LEU A 83 2.29 -3.16 -13.65
C LEU A 83 0.92 -3.42 -14.30
N ILE A 84 0.40 -2.44 -15.04
CA ILE A 84 -0.89 -2.57 -15.74
C ILE A 84 -0.81 -3.66 -16.83
N ASP A 85 0.22 -3.65 -17.69
CA ASP A 85 0.37 -4.66 -18.75
C ASP A 85 0.63 -6.07 -18.19
N SER A 86 1.29 -6.19 -17.03
CA SER A 86 1.43 -7.48 -16.35
C SER A 86 0.13 -7.98 -15.70
N GLY A 87 -0.93 -7.18 -15.67
CA GLY A 87 -2.20 -7.55 -15.06
C GLY A 87 -2.21 -7.48 -13.53
N GLU A 88 -1.40 -6.58 -12.95
CA GLU A 88 -1.36 -6.34 -11.50
C GLU A 88 -2.73 -5.90 -10.96
N ASP A 89 -3.09 -6.30 -9.74
CA ASP A 89 -4.33 -5.81 -9.11
C ASP A 89 -4.29 -4.27 -8.96
N PRO A 90 -5.25 -3.51 -9.54
CA PRO A 90 -5.24 -2.05 -9.43
C PRO A 90 -5.39 -1.60 -7.97
N LEU A 91 -6.09 -2.36 -7.14
CA LEU A 91 -6.21 -2.07 -5.71
C LEU A 91 -4.88 -2.31 -4.99
N PHE A 92 -4.05 -3.25 -5.44
CA PHE A 92 -2.70 -3.42 -4.92
C PHE A 92 -1.86 -2.16 -5.17
N ILE A 93 -1.84 -1.67 -6.42
CA ILE A 93 -1.12 -0.44 -6.76
C ILE A 93 -1.65 0.73 -5.94
N ALA A 94 -2.98 0.92 -5.87
CA ALA A 94 -3.59 2.01 -5.13
C ALA A 94 -3.28 1.97 -3.62
N ARG A 95 -3.26 0.79 -2.98
CA ARG A 95 -2.80 0.63 -1.57
C ARG A 95 -1.39 1.16 -1.39
N ARG A 96 -0.49 0.90 -2.35
CA ARG A 96 0.90 1.37 -2.31
C ARG A 96 0.98 2.89 -2.45
N LEU A 97 0.11 3.52 -3.24
CA LEU A 97 -0.01 4.98 -3.31
C LEU A 97 -0.50 5.59 -1.99
N VAL A 98 -1.48 4.96 -1.32
CA VAL A 98 -1.96 5.41 0.00
C VAL A 98 -0.83 5.34 1.04
N ILE A 99 -0.07 4.24 1.08
CA ILE A 99 1.10 4.11 1.96
C ILE A 99 2.13 5.21 1.65
N PHE A 100 2.48 5.39 0.38
CA PHE A 100 3.42 6.41 -0.06
C PHE A 100 3.02 7.82 0.37
N SER A 101 1.73 8.15 0.28
CA SER A 101 1.22 9.47 0.68
C SER A 101 1.48 9.80 2.15
N SER A 102 1.47 8.80 3.03
CA SER A 102 1.75 8.99 4.46
C SER A 102 3.22 8.79 4.82
N GLU A 103 3.93 7.89 4.12
CA GLU A 103 5.34 7.60 4.36
C GLU A 103 6.25 8.71 3.83
N ASP A 104 6.13 9.05 2.55
CA ASP A 104 7.12 9.85 1.81
C ASP A 104 6.71 11.31 1.62
N ILE A 105 5.41 11.62 1.64
CA ILE A 105 4.89 13.01 1.58
C ILE A 105 4.52 13.49 2.99
N GLY A 106 3.73 12.70 3.71
CA GLY A 106 3.42 12.91 5.12
C GLY A 106 2.81 14.29 5.39
N VAL A 107 3.31 14.93 6.45
CA VAL A 107 2.80 16.23 6.93
C VAL A 107 3.14 17.41 6.02
N ALA A 108 4.02 17.25 5.02
CA ALA A 108 4.33 18.34 4.09
C ALA A 108 3.15 18.66 3.17
N GLN A 109 2.31 17.67 2.85
CA GLN A 109 1.09 17.89 2.09
C GLN A 109 0.01 16.90 2.53
N PRO A 110 -0.72 17.19 3.62
CA PRO A 110 -1.72 16.26 4.18
C PRO A 110 -2.83 15.88 3.19
N THR A 111 -3.12 16.74 2.21
CA THR A 111 -4.08 16.48 1.13
C THR A 111 -3.67 15.33 0.22
N ALA A 112 -2.40 14.92 0.20
CA ALA A 112 -1.93 13.78 -0.56
C ALA A 112 -2.58 12.46 -0.12
N LEU A 113 -2.84 12.29 1.17
CA LEU A 113 -3.56 11.12 1.68
C LEU A 113 -5.03 11.12 1.22
N VAL A 114 -5.65 12.30 1.12
CA VAL A 114 -7.02 12.45 0.60
C VAL A 114 -7.09 12.06 -0.86
N VAL A 115 -6.17 12.59 -1.69
CA VAL A 115 -6.10 12.25 -3.13
C VAL A 115 -5.82 10.76 -3.33
N ALA A 116 -4.87 10.18 -2.59
CA ALA A 116 -4.54 8.76 -2.71
C ALA A 116 -5.75 7.86 -2.34
N ASN A 117 -6.52 8.22 -1.31
CA ASN A 117 -7.74 7.52 -0.96
C ASN A 117 -8.83 7.66 -2.04
N ALA A 118 -8.97 8.84 -2.66
CA ALA A 118 -9.89 9.03 -3.77
C ALA A 118 -9.50 8.16 -4.99
N VAL A 119 -8.20 8.04 -5.28
CA VAL A 119 -7.68 7.13 -6.31
C VAL A 119 -7.99 5.67 -5.97
N PHE A 120 -7.80 5.27 -4.72
CA PHE A 120 -8.16 3.91 -4.26
C PHE A 120 -9.65 3.62 -4.44
N GLN A 121 -10.52 4.55 -4.02
CA GLN A 121 -11.97 4.40 -4.18
C GLN A 121 -12.38 4.35 -5.66
N ALA A 122 -11.76 5.17 -6.51
CA ALA A 122 -11.97 5.13 -7.95
C ALA A 122 -11.57 3.76 -8.53
N CYS A 123 -10.43 3.21 -8.14
CA CYS A 123 -10.02 1.87 -8.55
C CYS A 123 -11.02 0.78 -8.13
N ASN A 124 -11.55 0.89 -6.92
CA ASN A 124 -12.53 -0.06 -6.39
C ASN A 124 -13.90 0.04 -7.09
N THR A 125 -14.30 1.24 -7.49
CA THR A 125 -15.62 1.49 -8.05
C THR A 125 -15.66 1.30 -9.56
N ILE A 126 -14.60 1.70 -10.26
CA ILE A 126 -14.52 1.71 -11.73
C ILE A 126 -13.93 0.40 -12.26
N GLY A 127 -12.87 -0.12 -11.62
CA GLY A 127 -12.15 -1.29 -12.12
C GLY A 127 -11.36 -1.02 -13.41
N TYR A 128 -10.67 -2.04 -13.91
CA TYR A 128 -9.98 -1.97 -15.18
C TYR A 128 -10.94 -2.11 -16.37
N PRO A 129 -10.59 -1.52 -17.53
CA PRO A 129 -9.34 -0.78 -17.82
C PRO A 129 -9.33 0.70 -17.36
N GLU A 130 -10.49 1.31 -17.12
CA GLU A 130 -10.61 2.77 -16.96
C GLU A 130 -9.91 3.30 -15.70
N CYS A 131 -9.84 2.52 -14.62
CA CYS A 131 -9.18 2.97 -13.40
C CYS A 131 -7.66 3.18 -13.53
N ALA A 132 -7.04 2.69 -14.62
CA ALA A 132 -5.66 3.00 -14.97
C ALA A 132 -5.41 4.52 -15.07
N ILE A 133 -6.41 5.28 -15.52
CA ILE A 133 -6.34 6.75 -15.63
C ILE A 133 -6.26 7.37 -14.23
N ASN A 134 -7.04 6.87 -13.27
CA ASN A 134 -7.02 7.33 -11.89
C ASN A 134 -5.69 7.01 -11.21
N LEU A 135 -5.13 5.82 -11.45
CA LEU A 135 -3.80 5.44 -10.98
C LEU A 135 -2.73 6.39 -11.54
N ALA A 136 -2.76 6.68 -12.84
CA ALA A 136 -1.83 7.60 -13.48
C ALA A 136 -1.90 9.01 -12.88
N HIS A 137 -3.12 9.53 -12.67
CA HIS A 137 -3.33 10.81 -11.98
C HIS A 137 -2.71 10.79 -10.57
N GLY A 138 -3.01 9.77 -9.77
CA GLY A 138 -2.44 9.60 -8.43
C GLY A 138 -0.91 9.57 -8.43
N VAL A 139 -0.31 8.80 -9.34
CA VAL A 139 1.15 8.67 -9.47
C VAL A 139 1.80 10.01 -9.79
N VAL A 140 1.28 10.77 -10.77
CA VAL A 140 1.85 12.08 -11.13
C VAL A 140 1.70 13.08 -9.98
N TYR A 141 0.52 13.14 -9.36
CA TYR A 141 0.25 14.05 -8.25
C TYR A 141 1.20 13.78 -7.07
N LEU A 142 1.33 12.52 -6.65
CA LEU A 142 2.17 12.13 -5.52
C LEU A 142 3.67 12.28 -5.85
N SER A 143 4.08 12.03 -7.09
CA SER A 143 5.48 12.27 -7.54
C SER A 143 5.87 13.74 -7.40
N ASN A 144 4.97 14.67 -7.72
CA ASN A 144 5.23 16.12 -7.65
C ASN A 144 4.99 16.75 -6.28
N SER A 145 4.42 16.00 -5.32
CA SER A 145 4.16 16.49 -3.96
C SER A 145 5.47 16.66 -3.16
N PRO A 146 5.56 17.65 -2.24
CA PRO A 146 6.73 17.83 -1.38
C PRO A 146 6.95 16.61 -0.48
N LYS A 147 8.21 16.21 -0.29
CA LYS A 147 8.55 15.00 0.45
C LYS A 147 8.90 15.29 1.91
N ASN A 148 8.22 14.63 2.85
CA ASN A 148 8.55 14.69 4.26
C ASN A 148 8.20 13.39 5.00
N ARG A 149 9.24 12.66 5.39
CA ARG A 149 9.17 11.39 6.12
C ARG A 149 9.15 11.54 7.65
N SER A 150 9.16 12.75 8.21
CA SER A 150 9.43 12.95 9.65
C SER A 150 8.40 12.29 10.58
N ALA A 151 7.14 12.19 10.15
CA ALA A 151 6.11 11.45 10.89
C ALA A 151 6.38 9.93 10.88
N TYR A 152 6.73 9.38 9.71
CA TYR A 152 7.09 7.97 9.55
C TYR A 152 8.35 7.62 10.36
N ASP A 153 9.42 8.41 10.19
CA ASP A 153 10.70 8.20 10.87
C ASP A 153 10.52 8.34 12.40
N GLY A 154 9.72 9.31 12.84
CA GLY A 154 9.35 9.48 14.25
C GLY A 154 8.62 8.27 14.83
N LEU A 155 7.66 7.70 14.09
CA LEU A 155 6.97 6.46 14.49
C LEU A 155 7.95 5.29 14.59
N ARG A 156 8.84 5.11 13.60
CA ARG A 156 9.86 4.04 13.63
C ARG A 156 10.78 4.17 14.84
N ALA A 157 11.23 5.39 15.15
CA ALA A 157 12.08 5.66 16.31
C ALA A 157 11.36 5.40 17.64
N ALA A 158 10.09 5.79 17.77
CA ALA A 158 9.29 5.51 18.97
C ALA A 158 9.07 4.00 19.16
N GLN A 159 8.78 3.26 18.09
CA GLN A 159 8.61 1.81 18.17
C GLN A 159 9.91 1.08 18.53
N ALA A 160 11.06 1.57 18.06
CA ALA A 160 12.35 1.03 18.45
C ALA A 160 12.60 1.19 19.96
N ASP A 161 12.23 2.34 20.53
CA ASP A 161 12.33 2.57 21.98
C ASP A 161 11.36 1.72 22.78
N VAL A 162 10.12 1.53 22.32
CA VAL A 162 9.16 0.61 22.95
C VAL A 162 9.72 -0.81 22.96
N SER A 163 10.31 -1.26 21.86
CA SER A 163 10.95 -2.58 21.79
C SER A 163 12.17 -2.70 22.73
N ARG A 164 12.91 -1.60 22.93
CA ARG A 164 14.13 -1.57 23.74
C ARG A 164 13.85 -1.48 25.24
N PHE A 165 12.90 -0.65 25.64
CA PHE A 165 12.66 -0.30 27.04
C PHE A 165 11.43 -1.00 27.64
N GLY A 166 10.61 -1.66 26.80
CA GLY A 166 9.38 -2.30 27.23
C GLY A 166 8.31 -1.28 27.63
N ASN A 167 7.41 -1.70 28.51
CA ASN A 167 6.27 -0.89 28.94
C ASN A 167 6.66 0.11 30.04
N LEU A 168 7.36 1.19 29.67
CA LEU A 168 7.69 2.26 30.61
C LEU A 168 6.40 2.86 31.22
N PRO A 169 6.42 3.20 32.52
CA PRO A 169 5.24 3.72 33.19
C PRO A 169 4.84 5.09 32.61
N ILE A 170 3.55 5.28 32.38
CA ILE A 170 2.98 6.59 32.01
C ILE A 170 3.18 7.55 33.20
N PRO A 171 3.67 8.79 32.98
CA PRO A 171 3.76 9.83 34.00
C PRO A 171 2.44 10.02 34.78
N LEU A 172 2.51 10.23 36.10
CA LEU A 172 1.31 10.33 36.94
C LEU A 172 0.34 11.42 36.48
N SER A 173 0.87 12.56 36.03
CA SER A 173 0.11 13.69 35.50
C SER A 173 -0.69 13.36 34.25
N LEU A 174 -0.32 12.31 33.50
CA LEU A 174 -1.03 11.85 32.31
C LEU A 174 -1.97 10.66 32.58
N ARG A 175 -2.00 10.13 33.81
CA ARG A 175 -2.89 9.01 34.16
C ARG A 175 -4.30 9.49 34.44
N ASN A 176 -5.27 8.71 33.97
CA ASN A 176 -6.68 8.96 34.28
C ASN A 176 -7.01 8.62 35.74
N ALA A 177 -7.62 9.57 36.46
CA ALA A 177 -7.99 9.46 37.86
C ALA A 177 -9.49 9.22 38.05
N THR A 178 -9.99 8.08 37.55
CA THR A 178 -11.43 7.80 37.50
C THR A 178 -12.02 7.39 38.85
N THR A 179 -11.22 6.78 39.74
CA THR A 179 -11.67 6.33 41.07
C THR A 179 -11.13 7.21 42.20
N LYS A 180 -11.77 7.17 43.37
CA LYS A 180 -11.26 7.85 44.58
C LYS A 180 -9.86 7.36 44.98
N LEU A 181 -9.62 6.04 44.86
CA LEU A 181 -8.30 5.46 45.12
C LEU A 181 -7.24 6.04 44.19
N MET A 182 -7.52 6.14 42.89
CA MET A 182 -6.58 6.72 41.91
C MET A 182 -6.27 8.19 42.19
N LYS A 183 -7.27 8.99 42.56
CA LYS A 183 -7.07 10.39 42.98
C LYS A 183 -6.18 10.48 44.22
N ASN A 184 -6.43 9.62 45.22
CA ASN A 184 -5.60 9.56 46.43
C ASN A 184 -4.16 9.12 46.14
N LEU A 185 -3.95 8.32 45.09
CA LEU A 185 -2.63 7.91 44.60
C LEU A 185 -1.97 8.95 43.68
N GLY A 186 -2.55 10.15 43.53
CA GLY A 186 -1.97 11.24 42.73
C GLY A 186 -2.10 11.06 41.21
N TYR A 187 -3.03 10.24 40.74
CA TYR A 187 -3.24 10.11 39.29
C TYR A 187 -3.83 11.41 38.77
N GLY A 188 -3.31 11.90 37.65
CA GLY A 188 -3.72 13.17 37.06
C GLY A 188 -3.45 14.38 37.94
N SER A 189 -2.67 14.24 39.02
CA SER A 189 -2.18 15.40 39.76
C SER A 189 -1.26 16.19 38.85
N ASP A 190 -1.33 17.51 38.93
CA ASP A 190 -0.46 18.41 38.14
C ASP A 190 -0.68 18.29 36.62
N TYR A 191 -1.82 17.73 36.18
CA TYR A 191 -2.20 17.74 34.77
C TYR A 191 -2.55 19.17 34.32
N GLU A 192 -1.89 19.61 33.26
CA GLU A 192 -2.20 20.85 32.57
C GLU A 192 -2.62 20.54 31.13
N MET A 193 -3.74 21.12 30.70
CA MET A 193 -4.28 20.91 29.35
C MET A 193 -3.30 21.36 28.25
N TYR A 194 -2.53 22.42 28.50
CA TYR A 194 -1.53 22.98 27.58
C TYR A 194 -0.19 23.10 28.31
N SER A 195 0.40 21.96 28.67
CA SER A 195 1.68 21.94 29.37
C SER A 195 2.85 22.17 28.40
N GLU A 196 3.84 22.94 28.84
CA GLU A 196 5.16 23.06 28.19
C GLU A 196 6.16 22.02 28.74
N ALA A 197 5.76 21.24 29.75
CA ALA A 197 6.59 20.18 30.32
C ALA A 197 6.72 18.98 29.37
N ASP A 198 7.77 18.20 29.55
CA ASP A 198 7.94 16.94 28.80
C ASP A 198 6.93 15.89 29.31
N LEU A 199 6.23 15.27 28.36
CA LEU A 199 5.17 14.31 28.59
C LEU A 199 5.64 12.85 28.43
N LEU A 200 6.91 12.64 28.09
CA LEU A 200 7.49 11.30 27.97
C LEU A 200 7.80 10.70 29.34
N PRO A 201 7.89 9.35 29.42
CA PRO A 201 8.41 8.69 30.61
C PRO A 201 9.81 9.18 30.98
N GLU A 202 10.16 9.09 32.27
CA GLU A 202 11.43 9.59 32.82
C GLU A 202 12.68 9.21 32.01
N LYS A 203 12.75 7.96 31.53
CA LYS A 203 13.88 7.46 30.72
C LYS A 203 14.00 8.06 29.32
N LEU A 204 12.97 8.79 28.86
CA LEU A 204 12.84 9.33 27.52
C LEU A 204 12.69 10.87 27.51
N LEU A 205 12.84 11.51 28.67
CA LEU A 205 12.80 12.98 28.77
C LEU A 205 13.80 13.64 27.81
N GLY A 206 13.35 14.69 27.15
CA GLY A 206 14.05 15.46 26.13
C GLY A 206 14.03 14.81 24.74
N LYS A 207 13.51 13.59 24.58
CA LYS A 207 13.55 12.89 23.29
C LYS A 207 12.56 13.49 22.29
N LYS A 208 13.05 13.77 21.09
CA LYS A 208 12.24 14.31 19.98
C LYS A 208 12.12 13.29 18.86
N TYR A 209 10.93 12.69 18.74
CA TYR A 209 10.64 11.76 17.64
C TYR A 209 10.24 12.49 16.35
N PHE A 210 9.36 13.48 16.45
CA PHE A 210 8.94 14.27 15.30
C PHE A 210 9.89 15.45 15.10
N GLN A 211 10.60 15.44 13.97
CA GLN A 211 11.48 16.52 13.56
C GLN A 211 10.77 17.40 12.54
N LYS A 212 10.55 18.67 12.86
CA LYS A 212 10.02 19.64 11.88
C LYS A 212 11.10 19.88 10.83
N LYS A 213 10.76 19.67 9.56
CA LYS A 213 11.59 20.02 8.40
C LYS A 213 11.12 21.33 7.81
#